data_AF-A0A9W8QVV6-F1
#
_entry.id   AF-A0A9W8QVV6-F1
#
_cell.length_a   1.000
_cell.length_b   1.000
_cell.length_c   1.000
_cell.angle_alpha   90.00
_cell.angle_beta   90.00
_cell.angle_gamma   90.00
#
_symmetry.space_group_name_H-M   'P 1'
#
loop_
_entity.id
_entity.type
_entity.pdbx_description
1 polymer ?
#
loop_
_entity_poly.entity_id
_entity_poly.type
_entity_poly.pdbx_seq_one_letter_code
_entity_poly.pdbx_strand_id
1 'polypeptide(L)'
;MPQGWNGPTILYAGSRVQGSPMLYVERSGRESTFHLPGVPSCGIMPCQIVLQCEYADPVTWFRFTMVVGDGTNNHFETFEWRRSSKSAGKWKLTRLGPGGEEDMSQQWYPSPYGQEYYGSPAATDSGSSTRKETVAILSEEKPSSRSNHRSKVGGFQFKGSGATSELGYHWSLMAAMSGIVILQLIGAGESRASG
;
A
#
# COMPACT_ATOMS: atom_id res chain seq x y z
N MET A 1 19.53 -7.18 4.28
CA MET A 1 18.42 -8.09 4.60
C MET A 1 18.95 -9.49 4.40
N PRO A 2 18.91 -10.39 5.40
CA PRO A 2 19.20 -11.80 5.19
C PRO A 2 18.22 -12.36 4.16
N GLN A 3 18.69 -13.24 3.27
CA GLN A 3 17.83 -14.05 2.40
C GLN A 3 16.90 -14.89 3.28
N GLY A 4 15.58 -14.69 3.20
CA GLY A 4 14.64 -15.52 3.98
C GLY A 4 13.27 -14.94 4.34
N TRP A 5 12.83 -13.82 3.78
CA TRP A 5 11.49 -13.25 4.09
C TRP A 5 10.44 -13.56 3.02
N ASN A 6 10.25 -14.84 2.72
CA ASN A 6 9.15 -15.35 1.89
C ASN A 6 7.90 -15.73 2.71
N GLY A 7 7.94 -15.51 4.04
CA GLY A 7 6.82 -15.79 4.93
C GLY A 7 5.74 -14.70 4.91
N PRO A 8 4.61 -14.93 5.60
CA PRO A 8 3.56 -13.94 5.78
C PRO A 8 4.11 -12.70 6.47
N THR A 9 3.64 -11.52 6.04
CA THR A 9 3.98 -10.25 6.70
C THR A 9 2.93 -9.96 7.75
N ILE A 10 3.35 -9.92 9.02
CA ILE A 10 2.45 -9.76 10.16
C ILE A 10 3.00 -8.65 11.05
N LEU A 11 2.12 -7.74 11.48
CA LEU A 11 2.41 -6.67 12.42
C LEU A 11 1.58 -6.89 13.69
N TYR A 12 2.25 -6.96 14.84
CA TYR A 12 1.61 -7.05 16.16
C TYR A 12 1.63 -5.68 16.86
N ALA A 13 0.66 -5.46 17.73
CA ALA A 13 0.65 -4.28 18.59
C ALA A 13 1.70 -4.44 19.70
N GLY A 14 2.74 -3.60 19.68
CA GLY A 14 3.79 -3.59 20.70
C GLY A 14 4.99 -4.50 20.39
N SER A 15 5.86 -4.66 21.38
CA SER A 15 7.16 -5.33 21.22
C SER A 15 7.13 -6.86 21.43
N ARG A 16 5.96 -7.42 21.76
CA ARG A 16 5.77 -8.85 22.01
C ARG A 16 4.87 -9.46 20.95
N VAL A 17 5.21 -10.67 20.49
CA VAL A 17 4.36 -11.49 19.62
C VAL A 17 3.30 -12.16 20.49
N GLN A 18 2.33 -11.38 20.95
CA GLN A 18 1.25 -11.84 21.81
C GLN A 18 -0.06 -11.17 21.42
N GLY A 19 -1.14 -11.94 21.37
CA GLY A 19 -2.47 -11.47 20.99
C GLY A 19 -2.73 -11.53 19.47
N SER A 20 -3.85 -10.94 19.05
CA SER A 20 -4.23 -10.86 17.63
C SER A 20 -3.32 -9.89 16.87
N PRO A 21 -2.93 -10.21 15.63
CA PRO A 21 -2.14 -9.29 14.83
C PRO A 21 -2.93 -8.02 14.55
N MET A 22 -2.23 -6.88 14.58
CA MET A 22 -2.79 -5.60 14.15
C MET A 22 -2.97 -5.58 12.63
N LEU A 23 -2.10 -6.25 11.88
CA LEU A 23 -2.22 -6.41 10.44
C LEU A 23 -1.56 -7.71 10.02
N TYR A 24 -2.17 -8.40 9.07
CA TYR A 24 -1.51 -9.51 8.38
C TYR A 24 -1.72 -9.38 6.87
N VAL A 25 -0.75 -9.90 6.12
CA VAL A 25 -0.73 -9.88 4.67
C VAL A 25 -0.67 -11.30 4.14
N GLU A 26 -1.69 -11.68 3.39
CA GLU A 26 -1.71 -12.91 2.60
C GLU A 26 -1.15 -12.63 1.21
N ARG A 27 -0.38 -13.57 0.66
CA ARG A 27 0.25 -13.41 -0.65
C ARG A 27 -0.29 -14.49 -1.58
N SER A 28 -0.78 -14.09 -2.74
CA SER A 28 -1.27 -15.00 -3.76
C SER A 28 -0.83 -14.53 -5.15
N GLY A 29 0.09 -15.25 -5.78
CA GLY A 29 0.58 -14.90 -7.12
C GLY A 29 1.13 -13.48 -7.22
N ARG A 30 0.42 -12.62 -7.96
CA ARG A 30 0.75 -11.21 -8.18
C ARG A 30 0.03 -10.23 -7.24
N GLU A 31 -0.69 -10.76 -6.26
CA GLU A 31 -1.49 -9.98 -5.34
C GLU A 31 -1.02 -10.17 -3.89
N SER A 32 -1.23 -9.15 -3.08
CA SER A 32 -1.06 -9.23 -1.63
C SER A 32 -2.27 -8.62 -0.95
N THR A 33 -3.00 -9.42 -0.18
CA THR A 33 -4.22 -9.02 0.52
C THR A 33 -3.87 -8.58 1.93
N PHE A 34 -4.18 -7.33 2.26
CA PHE A 34 -3.93 -6.71 3.56
C PHE A 34 -5.21 -6.76 4.37
N HIS A 35 -5.13 -7.34 5.57
CA HIS A 35 -6.23 -7.35 6.51
C HIS A 35 -5.97 -6.29 7.57
N LEU A 36 -6.69 -5.17 7.47
CA LEU A 36 -6.55 -4.00 8.32
C LEU A 36 -7.43 -4.13 9.57
N PRO A 37 -6.97 -3.63 10.74
CA PRO A 37 -7.67 -3.83 11.99
C PRO A 37 -8.87 -2.89 12.13
N GLY A 38 -9.88 -3.29 12.88
CA GLY A 38 -10.89 -2.34 13.38
C GLY A 38 -10.34 -1.54 14.56
N VAL A 39 -10.78 -0.29 14.71
CA VAL A 39 -10.56 0.55 15.89
C VAL A 39 -11.93 1.01 16.41
N PRO A 40 -12.61 0.19 17.25
CA PRO A 40 -13.98 0.45 17.68
C PRO A 40 -14.17 1.81 18.37
N SER A 41 -13.17 2.26 19.13
CA SER A 41 -13.19 3.57 19.82
C SER A 41 -13.32 4.77 18.88
N CYS A 42 -13.01 4.58 17.59
CA CYS A 42 -13.07 5.61 16.57
C CYS A 42 -14.04 5.24 15.42
N GLY A 43 -14.87 4.19 15.60
CA GLY A 43 -15.81 3.72 14.58
C GLY A 43 -15.16 3.11 13.33
N ILE A 44 -13.85 2.81 13.36
CA ILE A 44 -13.15 2.22 12.23
C ILE A 44 -13.42 0.72 12.21
N MET A 45 -14.04 0.21 11.14
CA MET A 45 -14.31 -1.21 10.96
C MET A 45 -13.12 -1.92 10.29
N PRO A 46 -12.85 -3.21 10.57
CA PRO A 46 -11.82 -3.95 9.84
C PRO A 46 -12.17 -4.04 8.35
N CYS A 47 -11.15 -4.05 7.49
CA CYS A 47 -11.34 -4.18 6.05
C CYS A 47 -10.18 -4.91 5.37
N GLN A 48 -10.39 -5.30 4.11
CA GLN A 48 -9.39 -5.96 3.29
C GLN A 48 -9.06 -5.11 2.07
N ILE A 49 -7.76 -4.88 1.82
CA ILE A 49 -7.28 -4.14 0.66
C ILE A 49 -6.31 -5.01 -0.13
N VAL A 50 -6.50 -5.10 -1.44
CA VAL A 50 -5.57 -5.83 -2.31
C VAL A 50 -4.54 -4.87 -2.89
N LEU A 51 -3.27 -5.23 -2.73
CA LEU A 51 -2.16 -4.66 -3.47
C LEU A 51 -1.90 -5.52 -4.70
N GLN A 52 -2.28 -4.98 -5.86
CA GLN A 52 -1.95 -5.57 -7.16
C GLN A 52 -0.51 -5.26 -7.51
N CYS A 53 0.15 -6.19 -8.18
CA CYS A 53 1.49 -6.00 -8.73
C CYS A 53 1.56 -6.35 -10.21
N GLU A 54 2.22 -5.48 -10.97
CA GLU A 54 2.69 -5.81 -12.31
C GLU A 54 4.22 -5.81 -12.34
N TYR A 55 4.79 -6.97 -12.73
CA TYR A 55 6.21 -7.17 -12.99
C TYR A 55 6.43 -7.30 -14.50
N ALA A 56 6.31 -6.19 -15.23
CA ALA A 56 6.81 -6.14 -16.61
C ALA A 56 8.16 -5.42 -16.58
N ASP A 57 9.17 -5.90 -17.29
CA ASP A 57 10.32 -5.05 -17.65
C ASP A 57 9.87 -4.20 -18.86
N PRO A 58 9.89 -2.86 -18.80
CA PRO A 58 10.55 -1.97 -17.82
C PRO A 58 9.66 -1.40 -16.71
N VAL A 59 8.40 -1.81 -16.64
CA VAL A 59 7.40 -1.24 -15.73
C VAL A 59 7.10 -2.15 -14.54
N THR A 60 7.72 -1.85 -13.40
CA THR A 60 7.29 -2.40 -12.11
C THR A 60 6.43 -1.37 -11.36
N TRP A 61 5.16 -1.70 -11.14
CA TRP A 61 4.26 -0.92 -10.29
C TRP A 61 3.51 -1.80 -9.30
N PHE A 62 3.08 -1.18 -8.20
CA PHE A 62 2.17 -1.79 -7.24
C PHE A 62 1.03 -0.83 -6.97
N ARG A 63 -0.22 -1.29 -7.05
CA ARG A 63 -1.40 -0.43 -6.98
C ARG A 63 -2.40 -0.98 -5.99
N PHE A 64 -3.05 -0.08 -5.27
CA PHE A 64 -4.20 -0.40 -4.44
C PHE A 64 -5.21 0.75 -4.49
N THR A 65 -6.46 0.40 -4.25
CA THR A 65 -7.56 1.35 -4.16
C THR A 65 -8.26 1.16 -2.83
N MET A 66 -8.58 2.25 -2.15
CA MET A 66 -9.23 2.17 -0.85
C MET A 66 -10.06 3.42 -0.56
N VAL A 67 -10.97 3.30 0.41
CA VAL A 67 -11.66 4.46 0.97
C VAL A 67 -10.68 5.26 1.82
N VAL A 68 -10.66 6.58 1.62
CA VAL A 68 -9.90 7.55 2.41
C VAL A 68 -10.82 8.70 2.83
N GLY A 69 -10.36 9.53 3.77
CA GLY A 69 -11.13 10.64 4.32
C GLY A 69 -11.59 10.42 5.76
N ASP A 70 -12.27 11.43 6.29
CA ASP A 70 -12.85 11.44 7.63
C ASP A 70 -14.39 11.53 7.59
N GLY A 71 -15.07 10.44 7.93
CA GLY A 71 -16.52 10.42 8.12
C GLY A 71 -17.30 10.85 6.86
N THR A 72 -17.74 12.11 6.80
CA THR A 72 -18.58 12.65 5.73
C THR A 72 -17.84 12.88 4.41
N ASN A 73 -16.51 12.92 4.42
CA ASN A 73 -15.67 13.13 3.23
C ASN A 73 -15.05 11.85 2.69
N ASN A 74 -15.65 10.70 3.01
CA ASN A 74 -15.15 9.41 2.56
C ASN A 74 -15.30 9.27 1.04
N HIS A 75 -14.20 8.94 0.36
CA HIS A 75 -14.19 8.69 -1.07
C HIS A 75 -13.14 7.65 -1.43
N PHE A 76 -13.30 7.01 -2.59
CA PHE A 76 -12.31 6.07 -3.10
C PHE A 76 -11.15 6.82 -3.75
N GLU A 77 -9.94 6.37 -3.44
CA GLU A 77 -8.71 6.88 -4.04
C GLU A 77 -7.80 5.73 -4.46
N THR A 78 -7.16 5.90 -5.62
CA THR A 78 -6.20 4.95 -6.15
C THR A 78 -4.78 5.43 -5.89
N PHE A 79 -3.93 4.53 -5.41
CA PHE A 79 -2.53 4.81 -5.11
C PHE A 79 -1.61 3.84 -5.83
N GLU A 80 -0.46 4.34 -6.29
CA GLU A 80 0.50 3.54 -7.04
C GLU A 80 1.94 3.78 -6.58
N TRP A 81 2.62 2.71 -6.19
CA TRP A 81 4.06 2.67 -6.03
C TRP A 81 4.75 2.51 -7.37
N ARG A 82 5.67 3.42 -7.69
CA ARG A 82 6.61 3.27 -8.81
C ARG A 82 8.06 3.45 -8.38
N ARG A 83 8.94 2.73 -9.05
CA ARG A 83 10.39 2.95 -8.98
C ARG A 83 10.73 4.32 -9.58
N SER A 84 11.57 5.08 -8.89
CA SER A 84 12.05 6.36 -9.39
C SER A 84 13.11 6.13 -10.47
N SER A 85 12.82 6.57 -11.70
CA SER A 85 13.80 6.53 -12.80
C SER A 85 15.04 7.38 -12.54
N LYS A 86 14.92 8.43 -11.72
CA LYS A 86 16.00 9.37 -11.42
C LYS A 86 16.91 8.93 -10.27
N SER A 87 16.50 7.94 -9.48
CA SER A 87 17.21 7.55 -8.26
C SER A 87 16.98 6.08 -7.96
N ALA A 88 17.95 5.25 -8.30
CA ALA A 88 17.90 3.81 -8.04
C ALA A 88 17.74 3.52 -6.54
N GLY A 89 16.92 2.53 -6.20
CA GLY A 89 16.57 2.19 -4.81
C GLY A 89 15.48 3.06 -4.19
N LYS A 90 14.92 4.03 -4.92
CA LYS A 90 13.83 4.88 -4.43
C LYS A 90 12.50 4.52 -5.08
N TRP A 91 11.47 4.40 -4.27
CA TRP A 91 10.08 4.18 -4.64
C TRP A 91 9.24 5.39 -4.22
N LYS A 92 8.22 5.71 -5.01
CA LYS A 92 7.28 6.80 -4.75
C LYS A 92 5.86 6.25 -4.78
N LEU A 93 5.09 6.53 -3.73
CA LEU A 93 3.65 6.31 -3.71
C LEU A 93 2.97 7.57 -4.23
N THR A 94 2.20 7.41 -5.29
CA THR A 94 1.50 8.52 -5.95
C THR A 94 0.00 8.33 -5.79
N ARG A 95 -0.70 9.35 -5.29
CA ARG A 95 -2.16 9.46 -5.34
C ARG A 95 -2.56 9.78 -6.78
N LEU A 96 -3.38 8.92 -7.37
CA LEU A 96 -3.83 9.04 -8.76
C LEU A 96 -5.19 9.74 -8.89
N GLY A 97 -5.95 9.84 -7.80
CA GLY A 97 -7.32 10.32 -7.81
C GLY A 97 -8.33 9.16 -7.66
N PRO A 98 -9.63 9.49 -7.68
CA PRO A 98 -10.69 8.48 -7.78
C PRO A 98 -10.44 7.65 -9.03
N GLY A 99 -10.38 6.33 -8.87
CA GLY A 99 -10.07 5.41 -9.96
C GLY A 99 -11.09 5.57 -11.09
N GLY A 100 -10.62 5.79 -12.31
CA GLY A 100 -11.49 5.73 -13.49
C GLY A 100 -12.14 4.34 -13.60
N GLU A 101 -13.42 4.35 -13.98
CA GLU A 101 -14.47 3.31 -14.02
C GLU A 101 -14.13 1.84 -14.41
N GLU A 102 -12.90 1.45 -14.74
CA GLU A 102 -12.71 0.22 -15.52
C GLU A 102 -12.38 -1.07 -14.74
N ASP A 103 -12.19 -1.06 -13.41
CA ASP A 103 -11.74 -2.29 -12.72
C ASP A 103 -12.30 -2.49 -11.29
N MET A 104 -13.50 -1.96 -11.00
CA MET A 104 -14.13 -2.03 -9.68
C MET A 104 -15.22 -3.11 -9.53
N SER A 105 -15.37 -4.04 -10.49
CA SER A 105 -16.44 -5.05 -10.45
C SER A 105 -16.16 -6.28 -9.59
N GLN A 106 -15.05 -6.33 -8.83
CA GLN A 106 -14.62 -7.57 -8.16
C GLN A 106 -14.25 -7.47 -6.66
N GLN A 107 -14.40 -6.31 -6.01
CA GLN A 107 -13.99 -6.20 -4.59
C GLN A 107 -15.19 -6.19 -3.63
N TRP A 108 -15.54 -7.38 -3.15
CA TRP A 108 -16.52 -7.61 -2.09
C TRP A 108 -16.13 -6.86 -0.81
N TYR A 109 -16.86 -5.79 -0.49
CA TYR A 109 -16.97 -5.27 0.86
C TYR A 109 -18.29 -5.77 1.46
N PRO A 110 -18.30 -6.47 2.61
CA PRO A 110 -19.52 -6.61 3.37
C PRO A 110 -19.88 -5.24 3.95
N SER A 111 -20.95 -4.63 3.43
CA SER A 111 -21.57 -3.46 4.05
C SER A 111 -22.09 -3.86 5.45
N PRO A 112 -21.75 -3.11 6.53
CA PRO A 112 -22.32 -3.36 7.85
C PRO A 112 -23.80 -2.99 7.96
N TYR A 113 -24.35 -2.31 6.94
CA TYR A 113 -25.78 -2.07 6.79
C TYR A 113 -26.25 -2.88 5.58
N GLY A 114 -27.03 -3.94 5.81
CA GLY A 114 -27.56 -4.85 4.79
C GLY A 114 -28.55 -4.18 3.84
N GLN A 115 -28.07 -3.25 3.02
CA GLN A 115 -28.86 -2.57 2.02
C GLN A 115 -28.12 -2.60 0.69
N GLU A 116 -28.64 -3.41 -0.23
CA GLU A 116 -28.23 -3.47 -1.63
C GLU A 116 -28.44 -2.09 -2.26
N TYR A 117 -27.38 -1.29 -2.35
CA TYR A 117 -27.42 -0.01 -3.05
C TYR A 117 -27.19 -0.27 -4.54
N TYR A 118 -28.26 -0.62 -5.27
CA TYR A 118 -28.30 -0.46 -6.73
C TYR A 118 -28.41 1.04 -7.05
N GLY A 119 -27.28 1.74 -7.00
CA GLY A 119 -27.18 3.12 -7.42
C GLY A 119 -26.05 3.24 -8.44
N SER A 120 -26.39 3.18 -9.74
CA SER A 120 -25.49 3.65 -10.78
C SER A 120 -25.14 5.12 -10.49
N PRO A 121 -23.86 5.50 -10.35
CA PRO A 121 -23.52 6.89 -10.20
C PRO A 121 -23.77 7.58 -11.54
N ALA A 122 -24.66 8.57 -11.52
CA ALA A 122 -24.88 9.45 -12.66
C ALA A 122 -23.55 10.07 -13.08
N ALA A 123 -23.24 9.98 -14.37
CA ALA A 123 -22.08 10.61 -14.99
C ALA A 123 -22.13 12.12 -14.76
N THR A 124 -21.42 12.60 -13.73
CA THR A 124 -21.05 14.01 -13.62
C THR A 124 -19.70 14.19 -14.25
N ASP A 125 -19.75 14.74 -15.46
CA ASP A 125 -18.65 15.37 -16.17
C ASP A 125 -17.86 16.30 -15.22
N SER A 126 -16.61 15.96 -14.96
CA SER A 126 -15.68 16.88 -14.32
C SER A 126 -14.27 16.61 -14.84
N GLY A 127 -13.82 17.49 -15.74
CA GLY A 127 -12.43 17.63 -16.15
C GLY A 127 -11.54 18.06 -14.99
N SER A 128 -11.32 17.17 -14.03
CA SER A 128 -10.30 17.34 -13.01
C SER A 128 -8.99 16.84 -13.59
N SER A 129 -8.06 17.76 -13.88
CA SER A 129 -6.67 17.38 -14.11
C SER A 129 -6.20 16.62 -12.88
N THR A 130 -6.13 15.28 -12.99
CA THR A 130 -5.83 14.39 -11.87
C THR A 130 -4.48 14.79 -11.30
N ARG A 131 -4.50 15.50 -10.18
CA ARG A 131 -3.30 16.03 -9.54
C ARG A 131 -2.54 14.84 -8.97
N LYS A 132 -1.64 14.28 -9.78
CA LYS A 132 -0.72 13.23 -9.36
C LYS A 132 0.16 13.78 -8.26
N GLU A 133 -0.09 13.37 -7.03
CA GLU A 133 0.63 13.83 -5.85
C GLU A 133 1.47 12.69 -5.28
N THR A 134 2.74 12.94 -4.99
CA THR A 134 3.55 11.97 -4.21
C THR A 134 3.20 12.07 -2.73
N VAL A 135 2.62 11.01 -2.20
CA VAL A 135 2.11 10.94 -0.81
C VAL A 135 3.00 10.13 0.13
N ALA A 136 3.89 9.30 -0.41
CA ALA A 136 4.94 8.65 0.37
C ALA A 136 6.18 8.35 -0.47
N ILE A 137 7.31 8.20 0.20
CA ILE A 137 8.59 7.81 -0.39
C ILE A 137 9.15 6.67 0.43
N LEU A 138 9.64 5.66 -0.27
CA LEU A 138 10.41 4.56 0.30
C LEU A 138 11.79 4.58 -0.35
N SER A 139 12.85 4.56 0.47
CA SER A 139 14.24 4.62 0.00
C SER A 139 15.02 3.44 0.56
N GLU A 140 15.74 2.76 -0.32
CA GLU A 140 16.69 1.71 0.00
C GLU A 140 18.11 2.28 -0.16
N GLU A 141 18.95 2.17 0.88
CA GLU A 141 20.37 2.49 0.73
C GLU A 141 21.07 1.38 -0.07
N LYS A 142 21.72 1.77 -1.17
CA LYS A 142 22.61 0.85 -1.90
C LYS A 142 23.82 0.50 -1.03
N PRO A 143 24.30 -0.75 -1.08
CA PRO A 143 25.61 -1.07 -0.52
C PRO A 143 26.65 -0.25 -1.29
N SER A 144 27.33 0.67 -0.60
CA SER A 144 28.61 1.18 -1.10
C SER A 144 29.62 0.04 -0.97
N SER A 145 30.40 -0.22 -2.02
CA SER A 145 31.33 -1.35 -2.14
C SER A 145 32.51 -1.35 -1.14
N ARG A 146 32.41 -0.66 0.00
CA ARG A 146 33.54 -0.35 0.88
C ARG A 146 33.33 -0.45 2.39
N SER A 147 32.24 -1.02 2.91
CA SER A 147 32.18 -1.28 4.36
C SER A 147 31.45 -2.57 4.72
N ASN A 148 32.17 -3.52 5.32
CA ASN A 148 31.67 -4.80 5.82
C ASN A 148 30.83 -4.69 7.12
N HIS A 149 30.40 -3.49 7.53
CA HIS A 149 29.71 -3.33 8.81
C HIS A 149 28.87 -2.04 8.90
N ARG A 150 27.87 -1.86 8.03
CA ARG A 150 26.81 -0.85 8.26
C ARG A 150 25.44 -1.50 8.11
N SER A 151 24.59 -1.30 9.11
CA SER A 151 23.17 -1.65 9.06
C SER A 151 22.54 -0.97 7.85
N LYS A 152 21.95 -1.74 6.93
CA LYS A 152 21.14 -1.21 5.83
C LYS A 152 19.92 -0.50 6.44
N VAL A 153 19.93 0.82 6.53
CA VAL A 153 18.76 1.58 7.02
C VAL A 153 18.04 2.17 5.82
N GLY A 154 16.95 1.51 5.41
CA GLY A 154 15.98 2.09 4.48
C GLY A 154 15.10 3.12 5.20
N GLY A 155 14.61 4.11 4.46
CA GLY A 155 13.74 5.16 5.00
C GLY A 155 12.35 5.12 4.38
N PHE A 156 11.32 5.28 5.21
CA PHE A 156 9.96 5.53 4.78
C PHE A 156 9.54 6.92 5.26
N GLN A 157 8.97 7.74 4.37
CA GLN A 157 8.53 9.09 4.71
C GLN A 157 7.23 9.44 3.99
N PHE A 158 6.23 9.88 4.75
CA PHE A 158 5.03 10.50 4.20
C PHE A 158 5.32 11.89 3.60
N LYS A 159 4.54 12.28 2.59
CA LYS A 159 4.64 13.55 1.86
C LYS A 159 3.25 14.06 1.48
N GLY A 160 3.13 15.35 1.20
CA GLY A 160 1.86 15.92 0.70
C GLY A 160 0.68 15.61 1.61
N SER A 161 -0.48 15.27 1.02
CA SER A 161 -1.66 14.77 1.74
C SER A 161 -1.38 13.52 2.59
N GLY A 162 -0.37 12.72 2.25
CA GLY A 162 0.04 11.58 3.07
C GLY A 162 0.70 11.95 4.40
N ALA A 163 1.24 13.17 4.53
CA ALA A 163 1.82 13.67 5.78
C ALA A 163 0.78 14.37 6.67
N THR A 164 -0.49 14.40 6.24
CA THR A 164 -1.62 14.92 7.01
C THR A 164 -2.50 13.75 7.49
N SER A 165 -3.57 14.06 8.23
CA SER A 165 -4.58 13.07 8.62
C SER A 165 -5.64 12.82 7.54
N GLU A 166 -5.58 13.52 6.41
CA GLU A 166 -6.63 13.52 5.37
C GLU A 166 -6.94 12.12 4.82
N LEU A 167 -5.90 11.30 4.61
CA LEU A 167 -6.07 9.99 3.99
C LEU A 167 -6.54 8.91 4.98
N GLY A 168 -6.52 9.21 6.28
CA GLY A 168 -7.03 8.33 7.33
C GLY A 168 -6.05 7.25 7.81
N TYR A 169 -6.41 6.65 8.96
CA TYR A 169 -5.58 5.68 9.68
C TYR A 169 -5.23 4.43 8.87
N HIS A 170 -6.24 3.84 8.21
CA HIS A 170 -6.04 2.64 7.40
C HIS A 170 -5.13 2.89 6.22
N TRP A 171 -5.21 4.06 5.59
CA TRP A 171 -4.32 4.42 4.50
C TRP A 171 -2.88 4.50 4.98
N SER A 172 -2.61 5.13 6.13
CA SER A 172 -1.25 5.22 6.67
C SER A 172 -0.66 3.84 6.92
N LEU A 173 -1.46 2.92 7.47
CA LEU A 173 -1.05 1.55 7.72
C LEU A 173 -0.81 0.77 6.42
N MET A 174 -1.70 0.91 5.44
CA MET A 174 -1.56 0.32 4.11
C MET A 174 -0.32 0.82 3.38
N ALA A 175 -0.07 2.13 3.39
CA ALA A 175 1.07 2.75 2.73
C ALA A 175 2.41 2.26 3.33
N ALA A 176 2.53 2.20 4.65
CA ALA A 176 3.75 1.73 5.31
C ALA A 176 3.97 0.22 5.06
N MET A 177 2.93 -0.60 5.23
CA MET A 177 3.06 -2.05 5.12
C MET A 177 3.23 -2.51 3.67
N SER A 178 2.59 -1.85 2.70
CA SER A 178 2.85 -2.11 1.28
C SER A 178 4.30 -1.82 0.90
N GLY A 179 4.91 -0.77 1.47
CA GLY A 179 6.34 -0.51 1.31
C GLY A 179 7.23 -1.67 1.79
N ILE A 180 6.92 -2.26 2.95
CA ILE A 180 7.64 -3.43 3.48
C ILE A 180 7.46 -4.64 2.55
N VAL A 181 6.22 -4.89 2.11
CA VAL A 181 5.89 -5.99 1.19
C VAL A 181 6.65 -5.87 -0.14
N ILE A 182 6.78 -4.64 -0.67
CA ILE A 182 7.56 -4.35 -1.88
C ILE A 182 9.04 -4.67 -1.68
N LEU A 183 9.64 -4.24 -0.56
CA LEU A 183 11.05 -4.56 -0.26
C LEU A 183 11.31 -6.06 -0.17
N GLN A 184 10.39 -6.81 0.43
CA GLN A 184 10.48 -8.27 0.50
C GLN A 184 10.42 -8.92 -0.89
N LEU A 185 9.53 -8.44 -1.77
CA LEU A 185 9.38 -8.97 -3.14
C LEU A 185 10.65 -8.78 -3.97
N ILE A 186 11.24 -7.59 -3.87
CA ILE A 186 12.46 -7.27 -4.60
C ILE A 186 13.63 -8.10 -4.06
N GLY A 187 13.80 -8.14 -2.73
CA GLY A 187 14.87 -8.92 -2.11
C GLY A 187 14.77 -10.43 -2.41
N ALA A 188 13.55 -10.96 -2.50
CA ALA A 188 13.33 -12.35 -2.93
C ALA A 188 13.71 -12.57 -4.40
N GLY A 189 13.40 -11.62 -5.29
CA GLY A 189 13.77 -11.69 -6.71
C GLY A 189 15.29 -11.70 -6.94
N GLU A 190 16.05 -10.86 -6.24
CA GLU A 190 17.52 -10.79 -6.33
C GLU A 190 18.21 -12.08 -5.85
N SER A 191 17.65 -12.73 -4.82
CA SER A 191 18.17 -14.00 -4.30
C SER A 191 18.04 -15.17 -5.30
N ARG A 192 17.05 -15.13 -6.19
CA ARG A 192 16.81 -16.19 -7.18
C ARG A 192 17.70 -16.07 -8.43
N ALA A 193 18.20 -14.87 -8.74
CA ALA A 193 19.05 -14.63 -9.90
C ALA A 193 20.55 -14.85 -9.62
N SER A 194 20.92 -15.13 -8.36
CA SER A 194 22.31 -15.26 -7.89
C SER A 194 22.69 -16.68 -7.45
N GLY A 195 21.81 -17.66 -7.67
CA GLY A 195 22.00 -19.08 -7.36
C GLY A 195 22.09 -19.96 -8.59
#